data_AF-A0A7V9AJ18-F1
#
_entry.id   AF-A0A7V9AJ18-F1
#
_cell.length_a   1.000
_cell.length_b   1.000
_cell.length_c   1.000
_cell.angle_alpha   90.00
_cell.angle_beta   90.00
_cell.angle_gamma   90.00
#
_symmetry.space_group_name_H-M   'P 1'
#
loop_
_entity.id
_entity.type
_entity.pdbx_description
1 polymer ?
#
loop_
_entity_poly.entity_id
_entity_poly.type
_entity_poly.pdbx_seq_one_letter_code
_entity_poly.pdbx_strand_id
1 'polypeptide(L)'
;ARLFLGEAITRAKLVMVGLVVLGVWATALGAAGAEIRLTAAGIAWGIAAALAYASYYLFGKRYVPHLGVLRTLLVSLAAGAAVLAPAAALAGHPPRLLLPAQAWGLLLALALGTSLLAYGLYYWGLARIEAGVAAVIASVEPVVAAMLALLLLGQPLTAVGWLGVTLVVAGVAAPALQPRTGR
;
A
#
# COMPACT_ATOMS: atom_id res chain seq x y z
N ALA A 1 -3.97 -11.19 10.36
CA ALA A 1 -5.25 -11.84 9.99
C ALA A 1 -5.64 -12.97 10.95
N ARG A 2 -4.91 -14.10 11.00
CA ARG A 2 -5.28 -15.24 11.88
C ARG A 2 -5.43 -14.89 13.37
N LEU A 3 -4.47 -14.18 13.94
CA LEU A 3 -4.43 -13.89 15.39
C LEU A 3 -5.52 -12.88 15.84
N PHE A 4 -5.83 -11.90 14.99
CA PHE A 4 -6.73 -10.79 15.36
C PHE A 4 -8.10 -10.81 14.68
N LEU A 5 -8.23 -11.48 13.53
CA LEU A 5 -9.46 -11.57 12.73
C LEU A 5 -9.99 -13.01 12.64
N GLY A 6 -9.28 -14.00 13.20
CA GLY A 6 -9.70 -15.40 13.18
C GLY A 6 -9.66 -16.08 11.80
N GLU A 7 -9.09 -15.42 10.78
CA GLU A 7 -9.12 -15.92 9.40
C GLU A 7 -8.24 -17.18 9.23
N ALA A 8 -8.80 -18.22 8.62
CA ALA A 8 -8.08 -19.46 8.32
C ALA A 8 -7.00 -19.23 7.26
N ILE A 9 -5.76 -19.61 7.58
CA ILE A 9 -4.63 -19.61 6.64
C ILE A 9 -4.65 -20.93 5.89
N THR A 10 -5.13 -20.90 4.65
CA THR A 10 -5.08 -22.06 3.75
C THR A 10 -3.74 -22.11 3.01
N ARG A 11 -3.34 -23.30 2.55
CA ARG A 11 -2.13 -23.45 1.73
C ARG A 11 -2.20 -22.60 0.45
N ALA A 12 -3.38 -22.50 -0.16
CA ALA A 12 -3.62 -21.65 -1.31
C ALA A 12 -3.34 -20.17 -1.00
N LYS A 13 -3.78 -19.65 0.16
CA LYS A 13 -3.50 -18.26 0.57
C LYS A 13 -1.99 -18.00 0.73
N LEU A 14 -1.24 -18.96 1.28
CA LEU A 14 0.21 -18.84 1.40
C LEU A 14 0.92 -18.81 0.05
N VAL A 15 0.52 -19.67 -0.90
CA VAL A 15 1.07 -19.67 -2.25
C VAL A 15 0.79 -18.35 -2.97
N MET A 16 -0.44 -17.82 -2.86
CA MET A 16 -0.80 -16.53 -3.47
C MET A 16 0.02 -15.38 -2.90
N VAL A 17 0.19 -15.31 -1.57
CA VAL A 17 1.05 -14.30 -0.94
C VAL A 17 2.51 -14.43 -1.41
N GLY A 18 3.03 -15.66 -1.49
CA GLY A 18 4.40 -15.89 -1.97
C GLY A 18 4.61 -15.42 -3.41
N LEU A 19 3.68 -15.75 -4.32
CA LEU A 19 3.71 -15.30 -5.71
C LEU A 19 3.69 -13.78 -5.81
N VAL A 20 2.81 -13.13 -5.05
CA VAL A 20 2.70 -11.67 -5.03
C VAL A 20 3.97 -11.03 -4.49
N VAL A 21 4.51 -11.50 -3.36
CA VAL A 21 5.73 -10.93 -2.77
C VAL A 21 6.91 -11.04 -3.74
N LEU A 22 7.09 -12.20 -4.38
CA LEU A 22 8.13 -12.40 -5.39
C LEU A 22 7.89 -11.52 -6.62
N GLY A 23 6.65 -11.40 -7.06
CA GLY A 23 6.27 -10.57 -8.20
C GLY A 23 6.53 -9.08 -7.96
N VAL A 24 6.16 -8.56 -6.79
CA VAL A 24 6.43 -7.17 -6.41
C VAL A 24 7.93 -6.93 -6.34
N TRP A 25 8.69 -7.86 -5.73
CA TRP A 25 10.15 -7.75 -5.66
C TRP A 25 10.78 -7.73 -7.06
N ALA A 26 10.40 -8.65 -7.95
CA ALA A 26 10.89 -8.69 -9.33
C ALA A 26 10.50 -7.45 -10.14
N THR A 27 9.30 -6.90 -9.92
CA THR A 27 8.85 -5.65 -10.55
C THR A 27 9.74 -4.49 -10.14
N ALA A 28 10.07 -4.38 -8.86
CA ALA A 28 10.95 -3.34 -8.32
C ALA A 28 12.40 -3.49 -8.82
N LEU A 29 12.93 -4.71 -8.87
CA LEU A 29 14.27 -4.99 -9.41
C LEU A 29 14.37 -4.67 -10.90
N GLY A 30 13.26 -4.84 -11.62
CA GLY A 30 13.22 -4.72 -13.07
C GLY A 30 12.99 -3.30 -13.60
N ALA A 31 12.83 -2.30 -12.74
CA ALA A 31 12.68 -0.90 -13.11
C ALA A 31 14.03 -0.34 -13.59
N ALA A 32 14.09 0.09 -14.86
CA ALA A 32 15.33 0.64 -15.42
C ALA A 32 15.77 1.93 -14.69
N GLY A 33 17.06 2.01 -14.35
CA GLY A 33 17.64 3.16 -13.65
C GLY A 33 17.53 3.13 -12.12
N ALA A 34 17.01 2.04 -11.53
CA ALA A 34 16.99 1.88 -10.08
C ALA A 34 18.37 1.45 -9.54
N GLU A 35 19.04 2.32 -8.78
CA GLU A 35 20.21 1.93 -7.98
C GLU A 35 19.76 1.24 -6.68
N ILE A 36 19.98 -0.07 -6.58
CA ILE A 36 19.61 -0.84 -5.39
C ILE A 36 20.79 -0.87 -4.43
N ARG A 37 20.70 -0.06 -3.36
CA ARG A 37 21.66 -0.06 -2.27
C ARG A 37 21.03 -0.66 -1.02
N LEU A 38 21.36 -1.92 -0.75
CA LEU A 38 20.92 -2.61 0.46
C LEU A 38 21.79 -2.15 1.64
N THR A 39 21.22 -1.32 2.51
CA THR A 39 21.86 -0.90 3.76
C THR A 39 21.10 -1.50 4.94
N ALA A 40 21.80 -1.79 6.04
CA ALA A 40 21.16 -2.30 7.27
C ALA A 40 20.07 -1.33 7.79
N ALA A 41 20.34 -0.02 7.72
CA ALA A 41 19.38 1.01 8.06
C ALA A 41 18.15 0.99 7.13
N GLY A 42 18.35 0.86 5.81
CA GLY A 42 17.25 0.76 4.85
C GLY A 42 16.36 -0.46 5.08
N ILE A 43 16.96 -1.62 5.39
CA ILE A 43 16.22 -2.84 5.74
C ILE A 43 15.43 -2.62 7.04
N ALA A 44 16.05 -2.04 8.07
CA ALA A 44 15.37 -1.75 9.34
C ALA A 44 14.17 -0.81 9.15
N TRP A 45 14.33 0.27 8.38
CA TRP A 45 13.24 1.19 8.06
C TRP A 45 12.15 0.56 7.19
N GLY A 46 12.52 -0.31 6.25
CA GLY A 46 11.54 -1.06 5.44
C GLY A 46 10.69 -2.00 6.28
N ILE A 47 11.29 -2.72 7.23
CA ILE A 47 10.55 -3.58 8.18
C ILE A 47 9.66 -2.73 9.09
N ALA A 48 10.17 -1.63 9.62
CA ALA A 48 9.38 -0.71 10.45
C ALA A 48 8.16 -0.15 9.69
N ALA A 49 8.34 0.23 8.41
CA ALA A 49 7.26 0.69 7.55
C ALA A 49 6.22 -0.41 7.29
N ALA A 50 6.67 -1.64 7.00
CA ALA A 50 5.77 -2.79 6.80
C ALA A 50 4.94 -3.11 8.05
N LEU A 51 5.55 -3.07 9.24
CA LEU A 51 4.86 -3.27 10.52
C LEU A 51 3.87 -2.14 10.83
N ALA A 52 4.26 -0.89 10.60
CA ALA A 52 3.37 0.26 10.76
C ALA A 52 2.15 0.17 9.83
N TYR A 53 2.37 -0.19 8.55
CA TYR A 53 1.31 -0.36 7.56
C TYR A 53 0.36 -1.51 7.92
N ALA A 54 0.91 -2.67 8.30
CA ALA A 54 0.11 -3.81 8.74
C ALA A 54 -0.72 -3.50 10.00
N SER A 55 -0.15 -2.72 10.94
CA SER A 55 -0.83 -2.29 12.14
C SER A 55 -1.97 -1.31 11.82
N TYR A 56 -1.70 -0.30 10.98
CA TYR A 56 -2.71 0.65 10.50
C TYR A 56 -3.90 -0.08 9.88
N TYR A 57 -3.62 -1.11 9.07
CA TYR A 57 -4.65 -1.95 8.46
C TYR A 57 -5.58 -2.60 9.48
N LEU A 58 -4.97 -3.22 10.48
CA LEU A 58 -5.68 -3.98 11.50
C LEU A 58 -6.54 -3.07 12.37
N PHE A 59 -5.98 -1.92 12.77
CA PHE A 59 -6.70 -0.90 13.52
C PHE A 59 -7.80 -0.25 12.69
N GLY A 60 -7.55 0.00 11.41
CA GLY A 60 -8.54 0.51 10.46
C GLY A 60 -9.76 -0.39 10.40
N LYS A 61 -9.59 -1.70 10.21
CA LYS A 61 -10.70 -2.66 10.20
C LYS A 61 -11.48 -2.69 11.52
N ARG A 62 -10.81 -2.44 12.66
CA ARG A 62 -11.44 -2.42 13.99
C ARG A 62 -12.17 -1.10 14.28
N TYR A 63 -11.59 0.05 13.95
CA TYR A 63 -12.09 1.35 14.39
C TYR A 63 -12.93 2.09 13.35
N VAL A 64 -12.70 1.87 12.05
CA VAL A 64 -13.50 2.52 10.99
C VAL A 64 -15.00 2.25 11.12
N PRO A 65 -15.47 1.03 11.47
CA PRO A 65 -16.90 0.79 11.69
C PRO A 65 -17.51 1.61 12.83
N HIS A 66 -16.72 2.01 13.84
CA HIS A 66 -17.19 2.74 15.01
C HIS A 66 -17.02 4.26 14.89
N LEU A 67 -15.92 4.72 14.30
CA LEU A 67 -15.55 6.14 14.21
C LEU A 67 -15.92 6.78 12.87
N GLY A 68 -16.20 5.97 11.84
CA GLY A 68 -16.36 6.42 10.46
C GLY A 68 -15.02 6.66 9.76
N VAL A 69 -15.04 6.58 8.43
CA VAL A 69 -13.84 6.70 7.57
C VAL A 69 -13.16 8.06 7.74
N LEU A 70 -13.93 9.16 7.65
CA LEU A 70 -13.39 10.52 7.70
C LEU A 70 -12.68 10.82 9.02
N ARG A 71 -13.31 10.47 10.15
CA ARG A 71 -12.72 10.71 11.48
C ARG A 71 -11.45 9.90 11.69
N THR A 72 -11.47 8.64 11.25
CA THR A 72 -10.29 7.76 11.33
C THR A 72 -9.13 8.33 10.51
N LEU A 73 -9.40 8.82 9.29
CA LEU A 73 -8.40 9.45 8.44
C LEU A 73 -7.85 10.74 9.08
N LEU A 74 -8.71 11.62 9.58
CA LEU A 74 -8.28 12.87 10.23
C LEU A 74 -7.38 12.60 11.44
N VAL A 75 -7.77 11.68 12.32
CA VAL A 75 -6.95 11.31 13.49
C VAL A 75 -5.61 10.70 13.05
N SER A 76 -5.62 9.82 12.05
CA SER A 76 -4.39 9.17 11.55
C SER A 76 -3.43 10.17 10.91
N LEU A 77 -3.95 11.09 10.10
CA LEU A 77 -3.17 12.13 9.45
C LEU A 77 -2.63 13.15 10.47
N ALA A 78 -3.46 13.54 11.46
CA ALA A 78 -3.03 14.43 12.52
C ALA A 78 -1.93 13.80 13.39
N ALA A 79 -2.07 12.52 13.75
CA ALA A 79 -1.04 11.78 14.48
C ALA A 79 0.25 11.66 13.65
N GLY A 80 0.13 11.34 12.35
CA GLY A 80 1.27 11.31 11.43
C GLY A 80 1.99 12.66 11.35
N ALA A 81 1.24 13.76 11.21
CA ALA A 81 1.79 15.11 11.20
C ALA A 81 2.46 15.47 12.53
N ALA A 82 1.86 15.10 13.67
CA ALA A 82 2.42 15.36 15.00
C ALA A 82 3.74 14.61 15.26
N VAL A 83 3.92 13.43 14.64
CA VAL A 83 5.17 12.66 14.71
C VAL A 83 6.20 13.18 13.70
N LEU A 84 5.78 13.46 12.47
CA LEU A 84 6.69 13.86 11.39
C LEU A 84 7.17 15.30 11.52
N ALA A 85 6.36 16.23 12.04
CA ALA A 85 6.73 17.64 12.19
C ALA A 85 7.98 17.84 13.08
N PRO A 86 8.07 17.29 14.30
CA PRO A 86 9.29 17.39 15.11
C PRO A 86 10.45 16.62 14.50
N ALA A 87 10.22 15.43 13.92
CA ALA A 87 11.28 14.67 13.25
C ALA A 87 11.89 15.44 12.08
N ALA A 88 11.06 16.09 11.26
CA ALA A 88 11.50 16.92 10.14
C ALA A 88 12.24 18.17 10.62
N ALA A 89 11.76 18.82 11.69
CA ALA A 89 12.45 19.96 12.30
C ALA A 89 13.84 19.58 12.83
N LEU A 90 13.96 18.44 13.53
CA LEU A 90 15.24 17.92 14.02
C LEU A 90 16.20 17.53 12.87
N ALA A 91 15.66 17.13 11.72
CA ALA A 91 16.41 16.85 10.50
C ALA A 91 16.78 18.12 9.69
N GLY A 92 16.48 19.32 10.19
CA GLY A 92 16.78 20.59 9.50
C GLY A 92 15.76 21.01 8.45
N HIS A 93 14.60 20.35 8.39
CA HIS A 93 13.51 20.61 7.45
C HIS A 93 12.21 20.96 8.18
N PRO A 94 12.14 22.10 8.91
CA PRO A 94 10.95 22.45 9.65
C PRO A 94 9.75 22.66 8.71
N PRO A 95 8.53 22.30 9.14
CA PRO A 95 7.33 22.46 8.33
C PRO A 95 7.11 23.92 7.97
N ARG A 96 6.93 24.20 6.67
CA ARG A 96 6.65 25.53 6.14
C ARG A 96 5.15 25.71 5.99
N LEU A 97 4.60 26.70 6.69
CA LEU A 97 3.17 27.03 6.60
C LEU A 97 2.86 28.04 5.48
N LEU A 98 3.87 28.82 5.08
CA LEU A 98 3.78 29.76 3.97
C LEU A 98 4.16 29.04 2.68
N LEU A 99 3.15 28.43 2.05
CA LEU A 99 3.28 27.73 0.78
C LEU A 99 2.60 28.54 -0.35
N PRO A 100 3.12 28.49 -1.58
CA PRO A 100 2.46 29.10 -2.73
C PRO A 100 1.11 28.42 -2.99
N ALA A 101 0.17 29.14 -3.61
CA ALA A 101 -1.18 28.64 -3.87
C ALA A 101 -1.20 27.32 -4.66
N GLN A 102 -0.24 27.12 -5.59
CA GLN A 102 -0.12 25.86 -6.31
C GLN A 102 0.18 24.66 -5.38
N ALA A 103 1.02 24.85 -4.36
CA ALA A 103 1.33 23.78 -3.40
C ALA A 103 0.11 23.42 -2.55
N TRP A 104 -0.70 24.40 -2.15
CA TRP A 104 -1.99 24.13 -1.51
C TRP A 104 -2.96 23.36 -2.41
N GLY A 105 -3.01 23.69 -3.70
CA GLY A 105 -3.78 22.95 -4.69
C GLY A 105 -3.36 21.48 -4.78
N LEU A 106 -2.05 21.20 -4.82
CA LEU A 106 -1.52 19.83 -4.81
C LEU A 106 -1.82 19.08 -3.50
N LEU A 107 -1.68 19.75 -2.35
CA LEU A 107 -2.03 19.16 -1.05
C LEU A 107 -3.52 18.82 -0.98
N LEU A 108 -4.39 19.68 -1.51
CA LEU A 108 -5.83 19.43 -1.56
C LEU A 108 -6.16 18.27 -2.51
N ALA A 109 -5.51 18.20 -3.67
CA ALA A 109 -5.67 17.09 -4.60
C ALA A 109 -5.24 15.76 -3.98
N LEU A 110 -4.15 15.75 -3.22
CA LEU A 110 -3.69 14.58 -2.47
C LEU A 110 -4.69 14.20 -1.36
N ALA A 111 -5.12 15.18 -0.56
CA ALA A 111 -6.05 14.96 0.53
C ALA A 111 -7.41 14.40 0.05
N LEU A 112 -7.97 14.95 -1.03
CA LEU A 112 -9.26 14.52 -1.56
C LEU A 112 -9.13 13.23 -2.37
N GLY A 113 -8.15 13.15 -3.27
CA GLY A 113 -7.98 12.03 -4.19
C GLY A 113 -7.43 10.78 -3.52
N THR A 114 -6.28 10.87 -2.87
CA THR A 114 -5.63 9.69 -2.27
C THR A 114 -6.16 9.41 -0.88
N SER A 115 -6.31 10.45 -0.04
CA SER A 115 -6.65 10.21 1.36
C SER A 115 -8.15 9.95 1.56
N LEU A 116 -9.04 10.77 0.99
CA LEU A 116 -10.48 10.60 1.22
C LEU A 116 -11.11 9.59 0.26
N LEU A 117 -10.95 9.79 -1.05
CA LEU A 117 -11.58 8.96 -2.06
C LEU A 117 -10.99 7.54 -2.08
N ALA A 118 -9.65 7.40 -2.16
CA ALA A 118 -9.05 6.06 -2.26
C ALA A 118 -9.28 5.24 -0.98
N TYR A 119 -9.06 5.80 0.22
CA TYR A 119 -9.38 5.06 1.45
C TYR A 119 -10.88 4.83 1.64
N GLY A 120 -11.73 5.75 1.22
CA GLY A 120 -13.18 5.55 1.24
C GLY A 120 -13.59 4.32 0.43
N LEU A 121 -13.12 4.23 -0.82
CA LEU A 121 -13.33 3.06 -1.68
C LEU A 121 -12.67 1.80 -1.10
N TYR A 122 -11.49 1.95 -0.51
CA TYR A 122 -10.77 0.85 0.11
C TYR A 122 -11.54 0.22 1.27
N TYR A 123 -11.97 1.03 2.25
CA TYR A 123 -12.75 0.55 3.39
C TYR A 123 -14.13 0.04 2.96
N TRP A 124 -14.73 0.66 1.95
CA TRP A 124 -15.97 0.16 1.34
C TRP A 124 -15.78 -1.24 0.75
N GLY A 125 -14.68 -1.49 0.04
CA GLY A 125 -14.32 -2.83 -0.46
C GLY A 125 -14.03 -3.81 0.68
N LEU A 126 -13.21 -3.40 1.65
CA LEU A 126 -12.81 -4.22 2.80
C LEU A 126 -13.99 -4.67 3.67
N ALA A 127 -15.06 -3.89 3.73
CA ALA A 127 -16.28 -4.29 4.44
C ALA A 127 -17.04 -5.45 3.75
N ARG A 128 -16.72 -5.77 2.48
CA ARG A 128 -17.43 -6.75 1.65
C ARG A 128 -16.64 -8.01 1.33
N ILE A 129 -15.33 -8.03 1.59
CA ILE A 129 -14.44 -9.17 1.30
C ILE A 129 -13.54 -9.50 2.50
N GLU A 130 -12.99 -10.72 2.51
CA GLU A 130 -12.01 -11.11 3.53
C GLU A 130 -10.74 -10.25 3.45
N ALA A 131 -10.10 -9.96 4.59
CA ALA A 131 -8.92 -9.08 4.62
C ALA A 131 -7.75 -9.66 3.82
N GLY A 132 -7.57 -10.99 3.85
CA GLY A 132 -6.57 -11.67 3.03
C GLY A 132 -6.78 -11.49 1.53
N VAL A 133 -8.04 -11.49 1.05
CA VAL A 133 -8.34 -11.27 -0.38
C VAL A 133 -8.15 -9.79 -0.75
N ALA A 134 -8.58 -8.87 0.11
CA ALA A 134 -8.33 -7.44 -0.06
C ALA A 134 -6.83 -7.12 -0.18
N ALA A 135 -5.99 -7.71 0.67
CA ALA A 135 -4.55 -7.51 0.63
C ALA A 135 -3.91 -8.03 -0.67
N VAL A 136 -4.37 -9.18 -1.17
CA VAL A 136 -3.91 -9.71 -2.46
C VAL A 136 -4.33 -8.77 -3.60
N ILE A 137 -5.58 -8.33 -3.65
CA ILE A 137 -6.07 -7.39 -4.68
C ILE A 137 -5.33 -6.04 -4.60
N ALA A 138 -5.07 -5.53 -3.40
CA ALA A 138 -4.32 -4.29 -3.20
C ALA A 138 -2.90 -4.37 -3.78
N SER A 139 -2.35 -5.58 -3.90
CA SER A 139 -1.02 -5.80 -4.47
C SER A 139 -0.96 -5.56 -5.99
N VAL A 140 -2.08 -5.24 -6.64
CA VAL A 140 -2.09 -4.67 -8.02
C VAL A 140 -1.44 -3.28 -8.07
N GLU A 141 -1.41 -2.55 -6.96
CA GLU A 141 -0.83 -1.21 -6.86
C GLU A 141 0.59 -1.09 -7.48
N PRO A 142 1.59 -1.93 -7.15
CA PRO A 142 2.91 -1.89 -7.78
C PRO A 142 2.89 -2.16 -9.29
N VAL A 143 1.94 -2.94 -9.80
CA VAL A 143 1.78 -3.14 -11.25
C VAL A 143 1.30 -1.85 -11.90
N VAL A 144 0.26 -1.22 -11.34
CA VAL A 144 -0.26 0.06 -11.85
C VAL A 144 0.83 1.14 -11.76
N ALA A 145 1.57 1.20 -10.65
CA ALA A 145 2.68 2.14 -10.49
C ALA A 145 3.76 1.92 -11.55
N ALA A 146 4.16 0.67 -11.82
CA ALA A 146 5.14 0.35 -12.85
C ALA A 146 4.66 0.71 -14.26
N MET A 147 3.37 0.48 -14.56
CA MET A 147 2.78 0.88 -15.84
C MET A 147 2.70 2.40 -15.98
N LEU A 148 2.34 3.13 -14.93
CA LEU A 148 2.32 4.59 -14.94
C LEU A 148 3.74 5.17 -15.08
N ALA A 149 4.75 4.58 -14.43
CA ALA A 149 6.14 4.97 -14.61
C ALA A 149 6.60 4.75 -16.06
N LEU A 150 6.23 3.63 -16.67
CA LEU A 150 6.50 3.36 -18.08
C LEU A 150 5.83 4.39 -19.01
N LEU A 151 4.54 4.66 -18.80
CA LEU A 151 3.74 5.49 -19.71
C LEU A 151 3.98 7.00 -19.53
N LEU A 152 4.12 7.46 -18.29
CA LEU A 152 4.23 8.89 -17.96
C LEU A 152 5.67 9.37 -17.83
N LEU A 153 6.57 8.51 -17.32
CA LEU A 153 7.97 8.86 -17.08
C LEU A 153 8.91 8.25 -18.13
N GLY A 154 8.39 7.41 -19.04
CA GLY A 154 9.19 6.74 -20.06
C GLY A 154 10.21 5.75 -19.49
N GLN A 155 9.97 5.24 -18.27
CA GLN A 155 10.90 4.31 -17.59
C GLN A 155 10.64 2.86 -18.03
N PRO A 156 11.50 2.25 -18.87
CA PRO A 156 11.25 0.91 -19.38
C PRO A 156 11.36 -0.14 -18.27
N LEU A 157 10.57 -1.20 -18.41
CA LEU A 157 10.69 -2.41 -17.61
C LEU A 157 11.56 -3.43 -18.33
N THR A 158 12.51 -4.00 -17.60
CA THR A 158 13.30 -5.14 -18.06
C THR A 158 12.45 -6.42 -18.11
N ALA A 159 12.99 -7.50 -18.67
CA ALA A 159 12.33 -8.81 -18.67
C ALA A 159 11.98 -9.31 -17.25
N VAL A 160 12.83 -9.04 -16.26
CA VAL A 160 12.57 -9.35 -14.84
C VAL A 160 11.38 -8.54 -14.31
N GLY A 161 11.28 -7.28 -14.71
CA GLY A 161 10.15 -6.41 -14.35
C GLY A 161 8.83 -6.92 -14.90
N TRP A 162 8.81 -7.31 -16.18
CA TRP A 162 7.63 -7.91 -16.81
C TRP A 162 7.24 -9.27 -16.20
N LEU A 163 8.21 -10.09 -15.83
CA LEU A 163 7.96 -11.32 -15.08
C LEU A 163 7.29 -11.01 -13.73
N GLY A 164 7.81 -10.00 -13.03
CA GLY A 164 7.23 -9.53 -11.77
C GLY A 164 5.76 -9.11 -11.91
N VAL A 165 5.46 -8.29 -12.91
CA VAL A 165 4.09 -7.87 -13.25
C VAL A 165 3.19 -9.08 -13.49
N THR A 166 3.66 -10.05 -14.28
CA THR A 166 2.89 -11.26 -14.59
C THR A 166 2.59 -12.09 -13.33
N LEU A 167 3.58 -12.25 -12.44
CA LEU A 167 3.42 -12.99 -11.18
C LEU A 167 2.39 -12.33 -10.26
N VAL A 168 2.41 -11.00 -10.15
CA VAL A 168 1.43 -10.26 -9.35
C VAL A 168 0.02 -10.44 -9.92
N VAL A 169 -0.16 -10.25 -11.24
CA VAL A 169 -1.46 -10.42 -11.89
C VAL A 169 -2.00 -11.84 -11.70
N ALA A 170 -1.15 -12.86 -11.84
CA ALA A 170 -1.54 -14.25 -11.60
C ALA A 170 -1.96 -14.49 -10.14
N GLY A 171 -1.19 -13.96 -9.18
CA GLY A 171 -1.50 -14.05 -7.76
C GLY A 171 -2.82 -13.36 -7.39
N VAL A 172 -3.13 -12.24 -8.04
CA VAL A 172 -4.38 -11.47 -7.86
C VAL A 172 -5.59 -12.15 -8.52
N ALA A 173 -5.40 -12.78 -9.67
CA ALA A 173 -6.47 -13.48 -10.38
C ALA A 173 -6.84 -14.81 -9.69
N ALA A 174 -5.89 -15.46 -9.00
CA ALA A 174 -6.10 -16.78 -8.40
C ALA A 174 -7.30 -16.87 -7.42
N PRO A 175 -7.56 -15.91 -6.51
CA PRO A 175 -8.77 -15.90 -5.69
C PRO A 175 -10.07 -15.79 -6.49
N ALA A 176 -10.07 -15.06 -7.61
CA ALA A 176 -11.26 -14.89 -8.45
C ALA A 176 -11.60 -16.16 -9.26
N LEU A 177 -10.60 -17.01 -9.49
CA LEU A 177 -10.74 -18.28 -10.20
C LEU A 177 -11.06 -19.46 -9.27
N GLN A 178 -10.97 -19.28 -7.95
CA GLN A 178 -11.39 -20.30 -6.99
C GLN A 178 -12.93 -20.41 -7.02
N PRO A 179 -13.49 -21.61 -7.24
CA PRO A 179 -14.93 -21.81 -7.14
C PRO A 179 -15.42 -21.26 -5.80
N ARG A 180 -16.49 -20.46 -5.83
CA ARG A 180 -17.20 -20.05 -4.61
C ARG A 180 -17.71 -21.31 -3.92
N THR A 181 -16.91 -21.92 -3.06
CA THR A 181 -17.39 -22.92 -2.12
C THR A 181 -18.45 -22.23 -1.28
N GLY A 182 -19.71 -22.60 -1.55
CA GLY A 182 -20.89 -21.98 -0.96
C GLY A 182 -20.79 -21.92 0.56
N ARG A 183 -21.26 -20.81 1.11
CA ARG A 183 -21.85 -20.80 2.44
C ARG A 183 -23.30 -21.24 2.32
#